data_AF-A0A8K0KLH0-F1
#
_entry.id   AF-A0A8K0KLH0-F1
#
_cell.length_a   1.000
_cell.length_b   1.000
_cell.length_c   1.000
_cell.angle_alpha   90.00
_cell.angle_beta   90.00
_cell.angle_gamma   90.00
#
_symmetry.space_group_name_H-M   'P 1'
#
loop_
_entity.id
_entity.type
_entity.pdbx_description
1 polymer ?
#
loop_
_entity_poly.entity_id
_entity_poly.type
_entity_poly.pdbx_seq_one_letter_code
_entity_poly.pdbx_strand_id
1 'polypeptide(L)'
;MSQTVDEERNEDKAETESSKRDASVLSNKMYAYGRELCFILALAFTSYAALQKVIPKVTMSPPASPFFDETSLVADFFRGQLGPALSRVVRSDVSFIMFYAPWDAESQLVRQEFDAAAKYYHRELCFGRTPKVVLHAKL
;
A
#
# COMPACT_ATOMS: atom_id res chain seq x y z
N MET A 1 -51.09 25.90 57.92
CA MET A 1 -50.96 26.45 56.55
C MET A 1 -49.54 26.30 55.98
N SER A 2 -48.55 25.77 56.73
CA SER A 2 -47.19 25.54 56.22
C SER A 2 -46.96 24.13 55.65
N GLN A 3 -47.69 23.10 56.10
CA GLN A 3 -47.43 21.72 55.67
C GLN A 3 -47.85 21.41 54.21
N THR A 4 -48.88 22.08 53.69
CA THR A 4 -49.41 21.80 52.34
C THR A 4 -48.55 22.39 51.22
N VAL A 5 -47.74 23.42 51.51
CA VAL A 5 -46.88 24.08 50.50
C VAL A 5 -45.57 23.31 50.29
N ASP A 6 -45.09 22.62 51.33
CA ASP A 6 -43.86 21.82 51.23
C ASP A 6 -44.10 20.48 50.51
N GLU A 7 -45.32 19.95 50.53
CA GLU A 7 -45.68 18.68 49.90
C GLU A 7 -45.85 18.84 48.38
N GLU A 8 -46.56 19.87 47.91
CA GLU A 8 -46.65 20.19 46.46
C GLU A 8 -45.29 20.55 45.85
N ARG A 9 -44.41 21.22 46.62
CA ARG A 9 -43.05 21.53 46.18
C ARG A 9 -42.17 20.29 46.03
N ASN A 10 -42.48 19.23 46.79
CA ASN A 10 -41.74 17.98 46.76
C ASN A 10 -42.19 17.07 45.61
N GLU A 11 -43.49 17.06 45.29
CA GLU A 11 -44.04 16.35 44.13
C GLU A 11 -43.53 16.94 42.81
N ASP A 12 -43.53 18.28 42.66
CA ASP A 12 -43.07 18.96 41.44
C ASP A 12 -41.56 18.75 41.17
N LYS A 13 -40.76 18.62 42.25
CA LYS A 13 -39.35 18.23 42.17
C LYS A 13 -39.16 16.76 41.79
N ALA A 14 -39.97 15.85 42.33
CA ALA A 14 -39.89 14.44 42.03
C ALA A 14 -40.25 14.14 40.56
N GLU A 15 -41.27 14.80 40.03
CA GLU A 15 -41.65 14.69 38.62
C GLU A 15 -40.58 15.28 37.68
N THR A 16 -40.02 16.44 38.03
CA THR A 16 -38.93 17.08 37.27
C THR A 16 -37.66 16.23 37.25
N GLU A 17 -37.32 15.58 38.37
CA GLU A 17 -36.17 14.67 38.46
C GLU A 17 -36.39 13.34 37.74
N SER A 18 -37.62 12.82 37.68
CA SER A 18 -37.95 11.63 36.90
C SER A 18 -37.84 11.91 35.40
N SER A 19 -38.41 13.02 34.93
CA SER A 19 -38.34 13.45 33.53
C SER A 19 -36.90 13.71 33.06
N LYS A 20 -36.06 14.34 33.90
CA LYS A 20 -34.62 14.50 33.62
C LYS A 20 -33.88 13.16 33.56
N ARG A 21 -34.21 12.22 34.44
CA ARG A 21 -33.63 10.86 34.42
C ARG A 21 -33.99 10.13 33.13
N ASP A 22 -35.26 10.15 32.73
CA ASP A 22 -35.73 9.48 31.51
C ASP A 22 -35.09 10.07 30.24
N ALA A 23 -34.96 11.40 30.17
CA ALA A 23 -34.25 12.09 29.09
C ALA A 23 -32.76 11.71 29.03
N SER A 24 -32.09 11.60 30.18
CA SER A 24 -30.68 11.19 30.25
C SER A 24 -30.47 9.72 29.86
N VAL A 25 -31.41 8.83 30.21
CA VAL A 25 -31.38 7.41 29.83
C VAL A 25 -31.61 7.25 28.33
N LEU A 26 -32.53 8.03 27.75
CA LEU A 26 -32.77 8.04 26.30
C LEU A 26 -31.55 8.57 25.53
N SER A 27 -30.93 9.65 26.03
CA SER A 27 -29.71 10.24 25.43
C SER A 27 -28.52 9.26 25.46
N ASN A 28 -28.33 8.55 26.58
CA ASN A 28 -27.27 7.54 26.71
C ASN A 28 -27.49 6.34 25.77
N LYS A 29 -28.75 5.91 25.59
CA LYS A 29 -29.12 4.88 24.61
C LYS A 29 -28.85 5.33 23.18
N MET A 30 -29.25 6.55 22.82
CA MET A 30 -28.95 7.13 21.51
C MET A 30 -27.45 7.22 21.23
N TYR A 31 -26.65 7.61 22.23
CA TYR A 31 -25.20 7.65 22.11
C TYR A 31 -24.58 6.26 21.91
N ALA A 32 -25.08 5.23 22.62
CA ALA A 32 -24.63 3.85 22.45
C ALA A 32 -24.90 3.34 21.02
N TYR A 33 -26.11 3.54 20.49
CA TYR A 33 -26.45 3.17 19.10
C TYR A 33 -25.65 3.95 18.06
N GLY A 34 -25.46 5.27 18.28
CA GLY A 34 -24.64 6.09 17.40
C GLY A 34 -23.19 5.61 17.34
N ARG A 35 -22.61 5.27 18.50
CA ARG A 35 -21.26 4.71 18.58
C ARG A 35 -21.15 3.37 17.85
N GLU A 36 -22.08 2.45 18.06
CA GLU A 36 -22.11 1.15 17.39
C GLU A 36 -22.25 1.30 15.87
N LEU A 37 -23.14 2.18 15.41
CA LEU A 37 -23.31 2.48 13.98
C LEU A 37 -22.03 3.07 13.37
N CYS A 38 -21.37 3.99 14.06
CA CYS A 38 -20.09 4.55 13.62
C CYS A 38 -19.00 3.48 13.51
N PHE A 39 -18.92 2.53 14.45
CA PHE A 39 -17.96 1.42 14.37
C PHE A 39 -18.22 0.51 13.18
N ILE A 40 -19.49 0.17 12.92
CA ILE A 40 -19.87 -0.65 11.76
C ILE A 40 -19.50 0.06 10.45
N LEU A 41 -19.79 1.36 10.35
CA LEU A 41 -19.43 2.15 9.18
C LEU A 41 -17.92 2.23 8.99
N ALA A 42 -17.15 2.48 10.06
CA ALA A 42 -15.70 2.49 10.01
C ALA A 42 -15.13 1.15 9.51
N LEU A 43 -15.62 0.03 10.05
CA LEU A 43 -15.22 -1.31 9.59
C LEU A 43 -15.60 -1.56 8.12
N ALA A 44 -16.78 -1.12 7.69
CA ALA A 44 -17.21 -1.22 6.30
C ALA A 44 -16.29 -0.41 5.37
N PHE A 45 -15.96 0.84 5.72
CA PHE A 45 -15.05 1.67 4.94
C PHE A 45 -13.62 1.11 4.92
N THR A 46 -13.10 0.65 6.06
CA THR A 46 -11.75 0.06 6.13
C THR A 46 -11.68 -1.23 5.30
N SER A 47 -12.66 -2.12 5.42
CA SER A 47 -12.71 -3.36 4.63
C SER A 47 -12.91 -3.07 3.13
N TYR A 48 -13.76 -2.10 2.78
CA TYR A 48 -13.92 -1.65 1.40
C TYR A 48 -12.62 -1.06 0.83
N ALA A 49 -11.94 -0.20 1.57
CA ALA A 49 -10.64 0.35 1.17
C ALA A 49 -9.55 -0.73 1.04
N ALA A 50 -9.58 -1.76 1.88
CA ALA A 50 -8.70 -2.91 1.78
C ALA A 50 -8.99 -3.76 0.53
N LEU A 51 -10.26 -3.95 0.17
CA LEU A 51 -10.69 -4.68 -1.03
C LEU A 51 -10.45 -3.90 -2.33
N GLN A 52 -10.49 -2.56 -2.27
CA GLN A 52 -10.12 -1.68 -3.39
C GLN A 52 -8.62 -1.71 -3.71
N LYS A 53 -7.78 -2.29 -2.85
CA LYS A 53 -6.45 -2.80 -3.27
C LYS A 53 -6.65 -4.11 -4.03
N VAL A 54 -7.37 -4.00 -5.15
CA VAL A 54 -7.67 -5.09 -6.07
C VAL A 54 -6.35 -5.79 -6.39
N ILE A 55 -6.37 -7.11 -6.23
CA ILE A 55 -5.32 -8.05 -6.66
C ILE A 55 -4.74 -7.53 -7.97
N PRO A 56 -3.41 -7.29 -8.08
CA PRO A 56 -2.82 -6.76 -9.28
C PRO A 56 -3.37 -7.55 -10.46
N LYS A 57 -4.03 -6.87 -11.40
CA LYS A 57 -4.47 -7.49 -12.65
C LYS A 57 -3.22 -8.12 -13.25
N VAL A 58 -3.07 -9.43 -13.11
CA VAL A 58 -1.95 -10.19 -13.67
C VAL A 58 -2.24 -10.30 -15.16
N THR A 59 -2.11 -9.18 -15.87
CA THR A 59 -1.99 -9.17 -17.31
C THR A 59 -0.76 -10.02 -17.61
N MET A 60 -0.90 -11.04 -18.46
CA MET A 60 0.21 -11.92 -18.83
C MET A 60 1.46 -11.08 -19.11
N SER A 61 2.59 -11.50 -18.55
CA SER A 61 3.87 -10.82 -18.75
C SER A 61 4.07 -10.57 -20.25
N PRO A 62 4.29 -9.32 -20.67
CA PRO A 62 4.53 -9.01 -22.07
C PRO A 62 5.72 -9.83 -22.59
N PRO A 63 5.70 -10.19 -23.90
CA PRO A 63 6.80 -10.92 -24.50
C PRO A 63 8.12 -10.18 -24.27
N ALA A 64 9.21 -10.95 -24.13
CA ALA A 64 10.52 -10.42 -23.78
C ALA A 64 10.97 -9.35 -24.80
N SER A 65 10.86 -8.08 -24.42
CA SER A 65 11.32 -6.94 -25.20
C SER A 65 12.59 -6.35 -24.58
N PRO A 66 13.45 -5.71 -25.40
CA PRO A 66 14.58 -4.97 -24.88
C PRO A 66 14.09 -3.87 -23.94
N PHE A 67 14.70 -3.78 -22.77
CA PHE A 67 14.36 -2.76 -21.79
C PHE A 67 15.23 -1.51 -21.97
N PHE A 68 16.32 -1.58 -22.71
CA PHE A 68 17.12 -0.41 -23.12
C PHE A 68 17.23 -0.35 -24.63
N ASP A 69 17.49 0.86 -25.13
CA ASP A 69 17.77 1.05 -26.54
C ASP A 69 19.12 0.41 -26.89
N GLU A 70 19.28 -0.07 -28.12
CA GLU A 70 20.51 -0.76 -28.57
C GLU A 70 21.76 0.14 -28.51
N THR A 71 21.58 1.46 -28.42
CA THR A 71 22.66 2.45 -28.29
C THR A 71 23.03 2.73 -26.83
N SER A 72 22.35 2.14 -25.85
CA SER A 72 22.68 2.31 -24.43
C SER A 72 24.01 1.63 -24.11
N LEU A 73 24.77 2.26 -23.20
CA LEU A 73 26.04 1.71 -22.70
C LEU A 73 25.82 0.49 -21.79
N VAL A 74 24.57 0.15 -21.47
CA VAL A 74 24.25 -0.96 -20.58
C VAL A 74 23.90 -2.22 -21.35
N ALA A 75 24.58 -3.31 -21.00
CA ALA A 75 24.29 -4.62 -21.56
C ALA A 75 22.98 -5.20 -21.01
N ASP A 76 22.00 -5.36 -21.90
CA ASP A 76 20.72 -5.99 -21.58
C ASP A 76 20.72 -7.50 -21.95
N PHE A 77 20.56 -8.37 -20.96
CA PHE A 77 20.48 -9.82 -21.12
C PHE A 77 19.04 -10.36 -20.93
N PHE A 78 18.03 -9.67 -21.46
CA PHE A 78 16.60 -9.99 -21.37
C PHE A 78 16.18 -11.40 -21.87
N ARG A 79 17.01 -12.08 -22.69
CA ARG A 79 16.72 -13.44 -23.21
C ARG A 79 17.17 -14.58 -22.28
N GLY A 80 17.51 -14.29 -21.02
CA GLY A 80 18.00 -15.30 -20.07
C GLY A 80 19.47 -15.68 -20.30
N GLN A 81 20.27 -14.78 -20.86
CA GLN A 81 21.67 -14.99 -21.19
C GLN A 81 22.59 -14.78 -19.97
N LEU A 82 22.36 -15.55 -18.89
CA LEU A 82 23.10 -15.37 -17.63
C LEU A 82 24.59 -15.70 -17.75
N GLY A 83 24.95 -16.71 -18.53
CA GLY A 83 26.36 -17.08 -18.75
C GLY A 83 27.19 -15.94 -19.35
N PRO A 84 26.80 -15.39 -20.52
CA PRO A 84 27.45 -14.21 -21.10
C PRO A 84 27.47 -12.99 -20.15
N ALA A 85 26.40 -12.76 -19.39
CA ALA A 85 26.33 -11.70 -18.41
C ALA A 85 27.39 -11.87 -17.31
N LEU A 86 27.48 -13.06 -16.73
CA LEU A 86 28.43 -13.38 -15.67
C LEU A 86 29.88 -13.32 -16.16
N SER A 87 30.16 -13.84 -17.36
CA SER A 87 31.50 -13.74 -17.96
C SER A 87 31.93 -12.29 -18.17
N ARG A 88 31.00 -11.38 -18.49
CA ARG A 88 31.28 -9.95 -18.62
C ARG A 88 31.53 -9.30 -17.27
N VAL A 89 30.76 -9.68 -16.26
CA VAL A 89 30.92 -9.23 -14.86
C VAL A 89 32.28 -9.65 -14.30
N VAL A 90 32.69 -10.91 -14.49
CA VAL A 90 33.96 -11.44 -13.97
C VAL A 90 35.18 -10.78 -14.61
N ARG A 91 35.04 -10.24 -15.83
CA ARG A 91 36.11 -9.51 -16.54
C ARG A 91 36.31 -8.07 -16.05
N SER A 92 35.42 -7.58 -15.20
CA SER A 92 35.40 -6.21 -14.73
C SER A 92 35.70 -6.18 -13.24
N ASP A 93 36.58 -5.27 -12.81
CA ASP A 93 36.94 -5.16 -11.39
C ASP A 93 35.74 -4.78 -10.52
N VAL A 94 34.86 -3.94 -11.05
CA VAL A 94 33.61 -3.56 -10.41
C VAL A 94 32.48 -3.54 -11.44
N SER A 95 31.37 -4.19 -11.10
CA SER A 95 30.19 -4.25 -11.97
C SER A 95 28.91 -3.94 -11.21
N PHE A 96 27.97 -3.26 -11.88
CA PHE A 96 26.66 -2.94 -11.33
C PHE A 96 25.57 -3.67 -12.13
N ILE A 97 24.79 -4.50 -11.44
CA ILE A 97 23.81 -5.40 -12.06
C ILE A 97 22.39 -5.04 -11.60
N MET A 98 21.49 -4.75 -12.55
CA MET A 98 20.06 -4.54 -12.27
C MET A 98 19.26 -5.81 -12.57
N PHE A 99 18.61 -6.38 -11.56
CA PHE A 99 17.58 -7.39 -11.75
C PHE A 99 16.23 -6.69 -11.93
N TYR A 100 15.63 -6.81 -13.11
CA TYR A 100 14.43 -6.04 -13.45
C TYR A 100 13.37 -6.92 -14.10
N ALA A 101 12.13 -6.43 -14.13
CA ALA A 101 11.08 -7.00 -14.96
C ALA A 101 10.48 -5.90 -15.86
N PRO A 102 10.24 -6.16 -17.16
CA PRO A 102 9.76 -5.12 -18.08
C PRO A 102 8.34 -4.63 -17.78
N TRP A 103 7.56 -5.39 -16.99
CA TRP A 103 6.22 -5.00 -16.56
C TRP A 103 6.18 -4.34 -15.17
N ASP A 104 7.29 -4.32 -14.45
CA ASP A 104 7.32 -3.81 -13.08
C ASP A 104 7.48 -2.29 -13.07
N ALA A 105 6.60 -1.59 -12.34
CA ALA A 105 6.55 -0.14 -12.34
C ALA A 105 7.82 0.49 -11.75
N GLU A 106 8.32 -0.07 -10.64
CA GLU A 106 9.55 0.40 -10.00
C GLU A 106 10.77 0.20 -10.91
N SER A 107 10.85 -0.96 -11.58
CA SER A 107 11.87 -1.22 -12.59
C SER A 107 11.85 -0.15 -13.69
N GLN A 108 10.67 0.21 -14.20
CA GLN A 108 10.50 1.22 -15.25
C GLN A 108 10.89 2.64 -14.78
N LEU A 109 10.58 2.99 -13.52
CA LEU A 109 10.98 4.26 -12.93
C LEU A 109 12.51 4.38 -12.83
N VAL A 110 13.16 3.33 -12.33
CA VAL A 110 14.62 3.30 -12.13
C VAL A 110 15.40 3.21 -13.47
N ARG A 111 14.72 2.82 -14.56
CA ARG A 111 15.31 2.70 -15.91
C ARG A 111 16.17 3.90 -16.30
N GLN A 112 15.60 5.10 -16.17
CA GLN A 112 16.22 6.34 -16.66
C GLN A 112 17.43 6.73 -15.81
N GLU A 113 17.29 6.64 -14.49
CA GLU A 113 18.36 6.91 -13.54
C GLU A 113 19.53 5.96 -13.71
N PHE A 114 19.25 4.67 -13.95
CA PHE A 114 20.28 3.68 -14.19
C PHE A 114 21.04 3.96 -15.50
N ASP A 115 20.34 4.36 -16.57
CA ASP A 115 20.99 4.74 -17.84
C ASP A 115 21.86 6.00 -17.68
N ALA A 116 21.40 6.98 -16.90
CA ALA A 116 22.17 8.17 -16.58
C ALA A 116 23.43 7.85 -15.75
N ALA A 117 23.30 7.01 -14.72
CA ALA A 117 24.43 6.54 -13.92
C ALA A 117 25.44 5.76 -14.77
N ALA A 118 24.95 4.91 -15.68
CA ALA A 118 25.81 4.20 -16.61
C ALA A 118 26.58 5.15 -17.52
N LYS A 119 25.94 6.19 -18.05
CA LYS A 119 26.62 7.23 -18.86
C LYS A 119 27.68 7.98 -18.06
N TYR A 120 27.44 8.23 -16.77
CA TYR A 120 28.41 8.93 -15.93
C TYR A 120 29.61 8.05 -15.56
N TYR A 121 29.39 6.81 -15.16
CA TYR A 121 30.43 5.91 -14.62
C TYR A 121 30.96 4.88 -15.62
N HIS A 122 30.61 4.96 -16.91
CA HIS A 122 31.00 3.97 -17.94
C HIS A 122 32.50 3.69 -18.06
N ARG A 123 33.36 4.61 -17.59
CA ARG A 123 34.82 4.48 -17.67
C ARG A 123 35.39 3.58 -16.58
N GLU A 124 34.72 3.48 -15.45
CA GLU A 124 35.22 2.83 -14.23
C GLU A 124 34.43 1.57 -13.90
N LEU A 125 33.15 1.52 -14.28
CA LEU A 125 32.22 0.47 -13.90
C LEU A 125 31.59 -0.19 -15.11
N CYS A 126 31.46 -1.51 -15.06
CA CYS A 126 30.71 -2.26 -16.06
C CYS A 126 29.25 -2.45 -15.63
N PHE A 127 28.31 -2.01 -16.45
CA PHE A 127 26.89 -2.09 -16.17
C PHE A 127 26.23 -3.25 -16.94
N GLY A 128 25.50 -4.10 -16.23
CA GLY A 128 24.79 -5.27 -16.78
C GLY A 128 23.40 -5.45 -16.18
N ARG A 129 22.56 -6.27 -16.80
CA ARG A 129 21.19 -6.53 -16.31
C ARG A 129 20.72 -7.92 -16.65
N THR A 130 19.87 -8.48 -15.80
CA THR A 130 19.24 -9.77 -16.09
C THR A 130 17.76 -9.73 -15.71
N PRO A 131 16.89 -10.42 -16.47
CA PRO A 131 15.48 -10.48 -16.13
C PRO A 131 15.31 -11.18 -14.78
N LYS A 132 14.40 -10.64 -13.96
CA LYS A 132 14.00 -11.25 -12.69
C LYS A 132 13.28 -12.57 -13.00
N VAL A 133 14.01 -13.67 -12.90
CA VAL A 133 13.42 -15.01 -12.99
C VAL A 133 12.61 -15.23 -11.71
N VAL A 134 11.28 -15.16 -11.82
CA VAL A 134 10.39 -15.60 -10.75
C VAL A 134 10.54 -17.11 -10.66
N LEU A 135 11.35 -17.56 -9.69
CA LEU A 135 11.41 -18.96 -9.29
C LEU A 135 10.01 -19.36 -8.81
N HIS A 136 9.26 -20.02 -9.68
CA HIS A 136 8.11 -20.80 -9.25
C HIS A 136 8.65 -21.96 -8.40
N ALA A 137 8.72 -21.77 -7.09
CA ALA A 137 8.84 -22.85 -6.14
C ALA A 137 7.54 -23.67 -6.22
N LYS A 138 7.56 -24.75 -7.00
CA LYS A 138 6.59 -25.82 -6.87
C LYS A 138 6.93 -26.56 -5.57
N LEU A 139 6.21 -26.23 -4.51
CA LEU A 139 6.07 -27.08 -3.33
C LEU A 139 5.08 -28.21 -3.66
#